data_AF-A0A7J9FK79-F1
#
_entry.id   AF-A0A7J9FK79-F1
#
_cell.length_a   1.000
_cell.length_b   1.000
_cell.length_c   1.000
_cell.angle_alpha   90.00
_cell.angle_beta   90.00
_cell.angle_gamma   90.00
#
_symmetry.space_group_name_H-M   'P 1'
#
loop_
_entity.id
_entity.type
_entity.pdbx_description
1 polymer ?
#
loop_
_entity_poly.entity_id
_entity_poly.type
_entity_poly.pdbx_seq_one_letter_code
_entity_poly.pdbx_strand_id
1 'polypeptide(L)'
;MVDLHNVGTFNADTRFKVGYLNKLERMLEKGLPHAMLKAKPNLESRIMTLKRDWEIVYNMLSGKDNSGFGWDEHRQLVISHKKGQSIQTPQFPLL
;
A
#
# COMPACT_ATOMS: atom_id res chain seq x y z
N MET A 1 -7.25 8.70 6.01
CA MET A 1 -6.15 9.60 5.57
C MET A 1 -6.70 10.81 4.85
N VAL A 2 -7.54 10.63 3.83
CA VAL A 2 -8.31 11.70 3.16
C VAL A 2 -9.09 12.56 4.15
N ASP A 3 -9.75 11.95 5.15
CA ASP A 3 -10.47 12.73 6.18
C ASP A 3 -9.56 13.58 7.08
N LEU A 4 -8.31 13.15 7.33
CA LEU A 4 -7.35 13.93 8.13
C LEU A 4 -6.86 15.16 7.36
N HIS A 5 -6.67 15.00 6.04
CA HIS A 5 -6.37 16.08 5.11
C HIS A 5 -7.55 17.07 4.99
N ASN A 6 -8.77 16.55 4.89
CA ASN A 6 -9.99 17.36 4.77
C ASN A 6 -10.34 18.16 6.04
N VAL A 7 -9.89 17.71 7.22
CA VAL A 7 -9.98 18.47 8.48
C VAL A 7 -9.02 19.70 8.48
N GLY A 8 -8.27 19.92 7.39
CA GLY A 8 -7.52 21.16 7.12
C GLY A 8 -6.30 21.38 8.02
N THR A 9 -5.95 20.41 8.87
CA THR A 9 -4.87 20.57 9.86
C THR A 9 -3.57 19.86 9.45
N PHE A 10 -3.62 18.90 8.54
CA PHE A 10 -2.48 18.05 8.17
C PHE A 10 -2.35 17.97 6.65
N ASN A 11 -1.34 18.64 6.09
CA ASN A 11 -0.96 18.53 4.69
C ASN A 11 -0.31 17.16 4.44
N ALA A 12 -0.64 16.51 3.32
CA ALA A 12 0.01 15.27 2.91
C ALA A 12 1.50 15.49 2.54
N ASP A 13 1.85 16.70 2.09
CA ASP A 13 3.20 17.07 1.63
C ASP A 13 4.16 17.44 2.76
N THR A 14 3.65 17.78 3.94
CA THR A 14 4.47 18.07 5.12
C THR A 14 4.31 16.91 6.09
N ARG A 15 5.33 16.04 6.15
CA ARG A 15 5.54 14.99 7.17
C ARG A 15 4.60 15.19 8.36
N PHE A 16 3.62 14.29 8.52
CA PHE A 16 2.54 14.42 9.48
C PHE A 16 2.98 15.15 10.75
N LYS A 17 2.41 16.35 10.98
CA LYS A 17 2.74 17.19 12.14
C LYS A 17 2.70 16.37 13.45
N VAL A 18 3.43 16.85 14.45
CA VAL A 18 3.42 16.26 15.79
C VAL A 18 1.98 16.05 16.26
N GLY A 19 1.68 14.87 16.81
CA GLY A 19 0.36 14.53 17.34
C GLY A 19 -0.67 13.99 16.33
N TYR A 20 -0.32 13.78 15.06
CA TYR A 20 -1.28 13.22 14.08
C TYR A 20 -1.82 11.84 14.49
N LEU A 21 -0.96 10.97 15.07
CA LEU A 21 -1.35 9.64 15.52
C LEU A 21 -2.44 9.72 16.60
N ASN A 22 -2.33 10.68 17.51
CA ASN A 22 -3.33 10.89 18.58
C ASN A 22 -4.66 11.38 17.99
N LYS A 23 -4.62 12.22 16.96
CA LYS A 23 -5.84 12.66 16.26
C LYS A 23 -6.49 11.51 15.52
N LEU A 24 -5.69 10.66 14.87
CA LEU A 24 -6.15 9.47 14.18
C LEU A 24 -6.77 8.44 15.14
N GLU A 25 -6.15 8.23 16.31
CA GLU A 25 -6.69 7.39 17.39
C GLU A 25 -8.10 7.86 17.78
N ARG A 26 -8.28 9.17 18.07
CA ARG A 26 -9.59 9.72 18.43
C ARG A 26 -10.64 9.60 17.33
N MET A 27 -10.22 9.69 16.06
CA MET A 27 -11.14 9.49 14.93
C MET A 27 -11.55 8.02 14.80
N LEU A 28 -10.61 7.10 15.00
CA LEU A 28 -10.88 5.66 14.97
C LEU A 28 -11.73 5.20 16.15
N GLU A 29 -11.53 5.74 17.36
CA GLU A 29 -12.42 5.46 18.50
C GLU A 29 -13.87 5.88 18.22
N LYS A 30 -14.08 6.95 17.45
CA LYS A 30 -15.41 7.41 17.04
C LYS A 30 -16.03 6.55 15.94
N GLY A 31 -15.26 6.22 14.90
CA GLY A 31 -15.76 5.48 13.74
C GLY A 31 -15.83 3.97 13.96
N LEU A 32 -14.94 3.44 14.78
CA LEU A 32 -14.80 2.03 15.13
C LEU A 32 -14.64 1.90 16.66
N PRO A 33 -15.72 2.19 17.41
CA PRO A 33 -15.71 1.97 18.85
C PRO A 33 -15.38 0.50 19.13
N HIS A 34 -14.53 0.25 20.12
CA HIS A 34 -13.97 -1.07 20.50
C HIS A 34 -12.82 -1.61 19.64
N ALA A 35 -12.30 -0.87 18.66
CA ALA A 35 -11.10 -1.30 17.94
C ALA A 35 -9.84 -1.39 18.82
N MET A 36 -9.83 -0.72 19.99
CA MET A 36 -8.73 -0.73 20.97
C MET A 36 -7.35 -0.39 20.37
N LEU A 37 -7.32 0.44 19.32
CA LEU A 37 -6.09 0.81 18.62
C LEU A 37 -5.46 2.03 19.29
N LYS A 38 -4.22 1.89 19.80
CA LYS A 38 -3.45 3.00 20.35
C LYS A 38 -2.54 3.67 19.32
N ALA A 39 -2.34 4.98 19.44
CA ALA A 39 -1.43 5.78 18.62
C ALA A 39 -0.05 5.12 18.48
N LYS A 40 0.53 4.70 19.61
CA LYS A 40 1.73 3.88 19.67
C LYS A 40 1.48 2.64 20.54
N PRO A 41 2.02 1.47 20.18
CA PRO A 41 2.76 1.17 18.95
C PRO A 41 1.86 0.81 17.75
N ASN A 42 0.54 0.62 17.97
CA ASN A 42 -0.33 -0.08 17.01
C ASN A 42 -0.62 0.70 15.73
N LEU A 43 -1.03 1.97 15.84
CA LEU A 43 -1.37 2.76 14.65
C LEU A 43 -0.14 3.12 13.85
N GLU A 44 0.96 3.45 14.52
CA GLU A 44 2.24 3.72 13.87
C GLU A 44 2.73 2.55 13.01
N SER A 45 2.73 1.32 13.55
CA SER A 45 3.15 0.14 12.80
C SER A 45 2.23 -0.13 11.60
N ARG A 46 0.91 -0.04 11.79
CA ARG A 46 -0.07 -0.27 10.72
C ARG A 46 0.07 0.72 9.57
N ILE A 47 0.31 1.99 9.86
CA ILE A 47 0.51 3.02 8.82
C ILE A 47 1.82 2.78 8.07
N MET A 48 2.88 2.37 8.76
CA MET A 48 4.15 2.02 8.12
C MET A 48 4.02 0.80 7.21
N THR A 49 3.29 -0.23 7.64
CA THR A 49 2.98 -1.40 6.81
C THR A 49 2.17 -0.99 5.58
N LEU A 50 1.07 -0.25 5.76
CA LEU A 50 0.24 0.22 4.64
C LEU A 50 1.03 1.06 3.64
N LYS A 51 1.94 1.91 4.11
CA LYS A 51 2.79 2.71 3.23
C LYS A 51 3.73 1.82 2.39
N ARG A 52 4.37 0.83 3.01
CA ARG A 52 5.24 -0.12 2.31
C ARG A 52 4.47 -0.94 1.28
N ASP A 53 3.31 -1.49 1.67
CA ASP A 53 2.47 -2.28 0.78
C ASP A 53 1.99 -1.44 -0.42
N TRP A 54 1.62 -0.18 -0.17
CA TRP A 54 1.25 0.76 -1.23
C TRP A 54 2.42 1.05 -2.17
N GLU A 55 3.63 1.29 -1.66
CA GLU A 55 4.82 1.48 -2.49
C GLU A 55 5.09 0.25 -3.37
N ILE A 56 4.91 -0.96 -2.85
CA ILE A 56 5.03 -2.21 -3.63
C ILE A 56 4.01 -2.25 -4.77
N VAL A 57 2.73 -2.03 -4.47
CA VAL A 57 1.65 -2.02 -5.48
C VAL A 57 1.90 -0.93 -6.52
N TYR A 58 2.25 0.27 -6.09
CA TYR A 58 2.55 1.39 -6.99
C TYR A 58 3.74 1.06 -7.92
N ASN A 59 4.80 0.46 -7.39
CA ASN A 59 5.95 0.04 -8.18
C ASN A 59 5.61 -1.07 -9.17
N MET A 60 4.70 -1.99 -8.82
CA MET A 60 4.21 -3.01 -9.75
C MET A 60 3.41 -2.39 -10.91
N LEU A 61 2.60 -1.36 -10.63
CA LEU A 61 1.77 -0.69 -11.64
C LEU A 61 2.55 0.32 -12.49
N SER A 62 3.52 1.03 -11.91
CA SER A 62 4.21 2.17 -12.54
C SER A 62 5.67 1.89 -12.92
N GLY A 63 6.19 0.72 -12.55
CA GLY A 63 7.60 0.35 -12.75
C GLY A 63 7.94 0.12 -14.22
N LYS A 64 8.86 0.94 -14.74
CA LYS A 64 9.33 0.91 -16.14
C LYS A 64 9.81 -0.47 -16.61
N ASP A 65 10.42 -1.25 -15.71
CA ASP A 65 11.02 -2.57 -16.00
C ASP A 65 10.24 -3.77 -15.42
N ASN A 66 9.17 -3.51 -14.63
CA ASN A 66 8.36 -4.53 -13.96
C ASN A 66 6.89 -4.56 -14.46
N SER A 67 6.61 -3.89 -15.58
CA SER A 67 5.26 -3.70 -16.17
C SER A 67 4.65 -4.95 -16.81
N GLY A 68 4.98 -6.13 -16.27
CA GLY A 68 4.25 -7.37 -16.54
C GLY A 68 2.90 -7.41 -15.83
N PHE A 69 2.44 -6.32 -15.20
CA PHE A 69 1.17 -6.22 -14.51
C PHE A 69 0.38 -5.00 -15.01
N GLY A 70 -0.94 -5.13 -15.12
CA GLY A 70 -1.90 -4.09 -15.50
C GLY A 70 -3.16 -4.17 -14.64
N TRP A 71 -4.01 -3.15 -14.71
CA TRP A 71 -5.30 -3.10 -14.02
C TRP A 71 -6.44 -3.43 -14.99
N ASP A 72 -7.31 -4.37 -14.63
CA ASP A 72 -8.56 -4.65 -15.35
C ASP A 72 -9.71 -3.89 -14.69
N GLU A 73 -10.15 -2.79 -15.33
CA GLU A 73 -11.25 -1.95 -14.84
C GLU A 73 -12.59 -2.69 -14.78
N HIS A 74 -12.83 -3.67 -15.65
CA HIS A 74 -14.11 -4.39 -15.67
C HIS A 74 -14.22 -5.39 -14.53
N ARG A 75 -13.10 -6.03 -14.20
CA ARG A 75 -13.05 -7.08 -13.18
C ARG A 75 -12.49 -6.59 -11.84
N GLN A 76 -12.03 -5.34 -11.78
CA GLN A 76 -11.43 -4.69 -10.62
C GLN A 76 -10.30 -5.54 -10.02
N LEU A 77 -9.40 -6.03 -10.87
CA LEU A 77 -8.29 -6.90 -10.48
C LEU A 77 -6.99 -6.61 -11.24
N VAL A 78 -5.87 -7.01 -10.65
CA VAL A 78 -4.54 -6.91 -11.29
C VAL A 78 -4.34 -8.10 -12.21
N ILE A 79 -4.09 -7.82 -13.50
CA ILE A 79 -3.74 -8.80 -14.52
C ILE A 79 -2.23 -8.83 -14.74
N SER A 80 -1.66 -9.99 -15.04
CA SER A 80 -0.26 -10.08 -15.46
C SER A 80 -0.15 -10.30 -16.96
N HIS A 81 0.49 -9.37 -17.66
CA HIS A 81 0.94 -9.54 -19.03
C HIS A 81 2.27 -10.30 -19.02
N LYS A 82 2.21 -11.62 -19.22
CA LYS A 82 3.40 -12.39 -19.57
C LYS A 82 3.99 -11.80 -20.85
N LYS A 83 5.12 -11.09 -20.77
CA LYS A 83 6.03 -11.04 -21.91
C LYS A 83 6.57 -12.45 -22.05
N GLY A 84 6.29 -13.10 -23.18
CA GLY A 84 6.77 -14.46 -23.44
C GLY A 84 8.29 -14.50 -23.45
N GLN A 85 8.90 -14.70 -22.29
CA GLN A 85 10.21 -15.32 -22.20
C GLN A 85 9.95 -16.82 -22.26
N SER A 86 10.36 -17.43 -23.36
CA SER A 86 10.52 -18.87 -23.47
C SER A 86 11.26 -19.35 -22.22
N ILE A 87 10.59 -20.15 -21.39
CA ILE A 87 11.28 -20.95 -20.39
C ILE A 87 12.15 -21.90 -21.20
N GLN A 88 13.44 -21.61 -21.33
CA GLN A 88 14.38 -22.61 -21.79
C GLN A 88 14.38 -23.69 -20.71
N THR A 89 13.79 -24.85 -21.03
CA THR A 89 14.00 -26.05 -20.24
C THR A 89 15.50 -26.31 -20.20
N PRO A 90 16.14 -26.37 -19.01
CA PRO A 90 17.53 -26.78 -18.94
C PRO A 90 17.64 -28.19 -19.50
N GLN A 91 18.35 -28.33 -20.62
CA GLN A 91 18.61 -29.61 -21.24
C GLN A 91 19.75 -30.25 -20.46
N PHE A 92 19.40 -31.10 -19.50
CA PHE A 92 20.40 -31.89 -18.78
C PHE A 92 21.03 -32.90 -19.76
N PRO A 93 22.37 -32.93 -19.90
CA PRO A 93 23.03 -33.99 -20.66
C PRO A 93 22.74 -35.34 -19.99
N LEU A 94 22.29 -36.31 -20.78
CA LEU A 94 22.28 -37.70 -20.35
C LEU A 94 23.72 -38.20 -20.32
N LEU A 95 24.23 -38.47 -19.11
CA LEU A 95 25.38 -39.33 -18.86
C LEU A 95 24.97 -40.39 -17.84
#